data_AF-A0A924LRI3-F1
#
_entry.id   AF-A0A924LRI3-F1
#
_cell.length_a   1.000
_cell.length_b   1.000
_cell.length_c   1.000
_cell.angle_alpha   90.00
_cell.angle_beta   90.00
_cell.angle_gamma   90.00
#
_symmetry.space_group_name_H-M   'P 1'
#
loop_
_entity.id
_entity.type
_entity.pdbx_description
1 polymer ?
#
loop_
_entity_poly.entity_id
_entity_poly.type
_entity_poly.pdbx_seq_one_letter_code
_entity_poly.pdbx_strand_id
1 'polypeptide(L)'
;MSISNILNPKIALAVQSLFGINIEKFEYQATRKEFEGDITLVIFPLLKQIKSSPVELGSKIGKYLVDNVSEVSGFNVVSGFLNLLIDNQFYVNSFNKIRNNSNYGFVEINPNDKAIMVEYSSPNTNKPLHLGHVRNNLLGYSVAEIIKASGKKVYKTQIINDRGIHICKSMLAWQKFGNGETPESSGLKGDKLVGKYYVEFDQIYKKQITALIAS
;
A
#
# COMPACT_ATOMS: atom_id res chain seq x y z
N MET A 1 2.38 13.51 13.15
CA MET A 1 3.36 14.38 12.48
C MET A 1 4.68 13.62 12.39
N SER A 2 5.39 13.67 11.26
CA SER A 2 6.72 13.06 11.15
C SER A 2 7.75 13.88 11.93
N ILE A 3 8.72 13.22 12.59
CA ILE A 3 9.86 13.88 13.24
C ILE A 3 10.62 14.81 12.26
N SER A 4 10.70 14.44 10.98
CA SER A 4 11.30 15.25 9.91
C SER A 4 10.65 16.63 9.78
N ASN A 5 9.33 16.74 10.01
CA ASN A 5 8.63 18.03 9.93
C ASN A 5 9.02 18.96 11.07
N ILE A 6 9.41 18.41 12.23
CA ILE A 6 9.87 19.16 13.39
C ILE A 6 11.33 19.54 13.21
N LEU A 7 12.14 18.63 12.68
CA LEU A 7 13.57 18.85 12.47
C LEU A 7 13.86 19.84 11.32
N ASN A 8 13.08 19.82 10.23
CA ASN A 8 13.29 20.68 9.07
C ASN A 8 13.55 22.17 9.41
N PRO A 9 12.65 22.87 10.11
CA PRO A 9 12.87 24.28 10.43
C PRO A 9 14.07 24.48 11.36
N LYS A 10 14.35 23.53 12.26
CA LYS A 10 15.48 23.61 13.21
C LYS A 10 16.82 23.40 12.51
N ILE A 11 16.88 22.51 11.53
CA ILE A 11 18.05 22.28 10.69
C ILE A 11 18.26 23.46 9.73
N ALA A 12 17.20 24.03 9.16
CA ALA A 12 17.29 25.27 8.39
C ALA A 12 17.92 26.41 9.20
N LEU A 13 17.45 26.60 10.44
CA LEU A 13 18.03 27.57 11.37
C LEU A 13 19.50 27.25 11.68
N ALA A 14 19.83 25.98 11.96
CA ALA A 14 21.21 25.56 12.20
C ALA A 14 22.13 25.92 11.03
N VAL A 15 21.73 25.59 9.80
CA VAL A 15 22.51 25.87 8.59
C VAL A 15 22.64 27.38 8.36
N GLN A 16 21.56 28.14 8.56
CA GLN A 16 21.59 29.59 8.44
C GLN A 16 22.50 30.24 9.48
N SER A 17 22.44 29.82 10.75
CA SER A 17 23.29 30.36 11.82
C SER A 17 24.77 30.00 11.66
N LEU A 18 25.08 28.77 11.22
CA LEU A 18 26.45 28.29 11.11
C LEU A 18 27.15 28.73 9.82
N PHE A 19 26.40 28.86 8.72
CA PHE A 19 26.96 29.05 7.37
C PHE A 19 26.36 30.21 6.59
N GLY A 20 25.30 30.86 7.08
CA GLY A 20 24.65 31.99 6.41
C GLY A 20 23.87 31.60 5.15
N ILE A 21 23.53 30.31 4.99
CA ILE A 21 22.83 29.78 3.80
C ILE A 21 21.42 29.35 4.17
N ASN A 22 20.45 29.82 3.39
CA ASN A 22 19.06 29.38 3.50
C ASN A 22 18.83 28.12 2.66
N ILE A 23 18.39 27.04 3.30
CA ILE A 23 18.07 25.79 2.64
C ILE A 23 16.64 25.39 2.99
N GLU A 24 15.82 25.20 1.95
CA GLU A 24 14.40 24.90 2.11
C GLU A 24 14.09 23.41 2.19
N LYS A 25 14.93 22.57 1.57
CA LYS A 25 14.68 21.15 1.41
C LYS A 25 15.83 20.33 1.95
N PHE A 26 15.48 19.42 2.85
CA PHE A 26 16.37 18.41 3.40
C PHE A 26 15.87 17.02 3.00
N GLU A 27 16.81 16.13 2.75
CA GLU A 27 16.52 14.73 2.47
C GLU A 27 16.81 13.90 3.72
N TYR A 28 15.84 13.06 4.09
CA TYR A 28 15.95 12.15 5.21
C TYR A 28 15.79 10.71 4.76
N GLN A 29 16.46 9.82 5.48
CA GLN A 29 16.34 8.38 5.32
C GLN A 29 16.23 7.74 6.71
N ALA A 30 15.70 6.52 6.76
CA ALA A 30 15.79 5.72 7.98
C ALA A 30 17.26 5.38 8.24
N THR A 31 17.71 5.52 9.48
CA THR A 31 19.08 5.13 9.85
C THR A 31 19.26 3.64 9.64
N ARG A 32 20.39 3.26 9.03
CA ARG A 32 20.69 1.85 8.79
C ARG A 32 20.95 1.16 10.13
N LYS A 33 20.54 -0.11 10.25
CA LYS A 33 20.56 -0.86 11.51
C LYS A 33 21.95 -1.01 12.13
N GLU A 34 23.00 -0.93 11.32
CA GLU A 34 24.39 -0.99 11.76
C GLU A 34 24.91 0.31 12.41
N PHE A 35 24.15 1.41 12.35
CA PHE A 35 24.50 2.68 12.96
C PHE A 35 23.49 3.07 14.03
N GLU A 36 23.97 3.77 15.05
CA GLU A 36 23.11 4.37 16.06
C GLU A 36 22.34 5.56 15.45
N GLY A 37 21.03 5.64 15.68
CA GLY A 37 20.20 6.73 15.19
C GLY A 37 18.79 6.28 14.81
N ASP A 38 17.87 7.22 14.89
CA ASP A 38 16.47 7.04 14.52
C ASP A 38 16.20 7.55 13.10
N ILE A 39 16.85 8.65 12.73
CA ILE A 39 16.70 9.32 11.46
C ILE A 39 18.03 9.88 10.96
N THR A 40 18.26 9.76 9.66
CA THR A 40 19.48 10.22 9.02
C THR A 40 19.20 11.41 8.12
N LEU A 41 19.90 12.52 8.33
CA LEU A 41 19.99 13.63 7.40
C LEU A 41 21.08 13.33 6.36
N VAL A 42 20.72 13.37 5.09
CA VAL A 42 21.66 13.22 3.97
C VAL A 42 22.33 14.57 3.70
N ILE A 43 23.63 14.71 4.00
CA ILE A 43 24.29 16.02 3.94
C ILE A 43 24.95 16.33 2.59
N PHE A 44 25.03 15.35 1.67
CA PHE A 44 25.65 15.53 0.35
C PHE A 44 25.09 16.71 -0.46
N PRO A 45 23.77 16.98 -0.48
CA PRO A 45 23.24 18.16 -1.16
C PRO A 45 23.77 19.48 -0.59
N LEU A 46 24.08 19.50 0.71
CA LEU A 46 24.56 20.68 1.44
C LEU A 46 26.05 20.94 1.15
N LEU A 47 26.86 19.90 0.94
CA LEU A 47 28.30 20.01 0.66
C LEU A 47 28.62 20.81 -0.61
N LYS A 48 27.71 20.81 -1.59
CA LYS A 48 27.89 21.61 -2.81
C LYS A 48 27.83 23.12 -2.54
N GLN A 49 27.07 23.52 -1.53
CA GLN A 49 26.88 24.92 -1.15
C GLN A 49 27.85 25.33 -0.04
N ILE A 50 28.10 24.41 0.90
CA ILE A 50 28.96 24.60 2.06
C ILE A 50 30.27 23.86 1.78
N LYS A 51 31.32 24.61 1.42
CA LYS A 51 32.66 24.07 1.12
C LYS A 51 33.35 23.55 2.39
N SER A 52 32.91 22.38 2.87
CA SER A 52 33.43 21.70 4.06
C SER A 52 33.48 20.19 3.82
N SER A 53 34.24 19.46 4.65
CA SER A 53 34.24 18.00 4.59
C SER A 53 32.91 17.43 5.12
N PRO A 54 32.47 16.24 4.66
CA PRO A 54 31.25 15.62 5.17
C PRO A 54 31.23 15.46 6.69
N VAL A 55 32.34 15.02 7.28
CA VAL A 55 32.45 14.80 8.72
C VAL A 55 32.34 16.12 9.49
N GLU A 56 33.02 17.17 9.03
CA GLU A 56 33.00 18.47 9.70
C GLU A 56 31.61 19.12 9.61
N LEU A 57 31.00 19.12 8.42
CA LEU A 57 29.66 19.67 8.22
C LEU A 57 28.62 18.95 9.08
N GLY A 58 28.62 17.61 9.03
CA GLY A 58 27.72 16.79 9.83
C GLY A 58 27.92 17.04 11.33
N SER A 59 29.18 17.16 11.77
CA SER A 59 29.48 17.37 13.19
C SER A 59 29.05 18.74 13.68
N LYS A 60 29.22 19.80 12.87
CA LYS A 60 28.77 21.16 13.20
C LYS A 60 27.25 21.22 13.32
N ILE A 61 26.52 20.66 12.34
CA ILE A 61 25.06 20.61 12.36
C ILE A 61 24.57 19.75 13.52
N GLY A 62 25.10 18.54 13.68
CA GLY A 62 24.73 17.61 14.74
C GLY A 62 24.94 18.22 16.14
N LYS A 63 26.08 18.85 16.36
CA LYS A 63 26.38 19.53 17.63
C LYS A 63 25.41 20.68 17.90
N TYR A 64 25.13 21.53 16.90
CA TYR A 64 24.15 22.58 17.05
C TYR A 64 22.78 22.02 17.43
N LEU A 65 22.35 20.91 16.82
CA LEU A 65 21.07 20.29 17.13
C LEU A 65 21.03 19.76 18.55
N VAL A 66 22.05 19.04 19.02
CA VAL A 66 22.12 18.58 20.42
C VAL A 66 22.08 19.77 21.40
N ASP A 67 22.79 20.85 21.08
CA ASP A 67 22.90 22.01 21.98
C ASP A 67 21.62 22.88 22.00
N ASN A 68 20.78 22.84 20.96
CA ASN A 68 19.65 23.78 20.77
C ASN A 68 18.27 23.13 20.52
N VAL A 69 18.21 21.82 20.31
CA VAL A 69 16.99 21.09 19.93
C VAL A 69 16.73 19.98 20.94
N SER A 70 15.76 20.19 21.82
CA SER A 70 15.45 19.26 22.91
C SER A 70 15.04 17.85 22.48
N GLU A 71 14.56 17.67 21.25
CA GLU A 71 14.22 16.35 20.72
C GLU A 71 15.44 15.56 20.22
N VAL A 72 16.61 16.18 20.07
CA VAL A 72 17.84 15.50 19.61
C VAL A 72 18.75 15.24 20.81
N SER A 73 18.89 13.98 21.20
CA SER A 73 19.70 13.57 22.36
C SER A 73 21.15 13.26 21.98
N GLY A 74 21.42 12.99 20.70
CA GLY A 74 22.76 12.67 20.23
C GLY A 74 22.85 12.62 18.71
N PHE A 75 24.06 12.40 18.20
CA PHE A 75 24.28 12.18 16.78
C PHE A 75 25.60 11.44 16.52
N ASN A 76 25.73 10.88 15.33
CA ASN A 76 27.02 10.45 14.76
C ASN A 76 27.05 10.76 13.26
N VAL A 77 28.25 10.84 12.70
CA VAL A 77 28.45 11.16 11.28
C VAL A 77 29.23 10.03 10.63
N VAL A 78 28.64 9.40 9.62
CA VAL A 78 29.27 8.32 8.86
C VAL A 78 29.25 8.68 7.39
N SER A 79 30.42 8.95 6.81
CA SER A 79 30.60 9.12 5.36
C SER A 79 29.61 10.08 4.68
N GLY A 80 29.17 11.16 5.33
CA GLY A 80 28.19 12.10 4.75
C GLY A 80 26.73 11.87 5.17
N PHE A 81 26.50 10.96 6.10
CA PHE A 81 25.22 10.72 6.73
C PHE A 81 25.28 11.20 8.17
N LEU A 82 24.47 12.21 8.51
CA LEU A 82 24.30 12.67 9.89
C LEU A 82 23.15 11.87 10.51
N ASN A 83 23.48 10.87 11.30
CA ASN A 83 22.52 10.04 12.03
C ASN A 83 22.17 10.74 13.34
N LEU A 84 20.89 11.02 13.56
CA LEU A 84 20.37 11.71 14.73
C LEU A 84 19.73 10.70 15.67
N LEU A 85 20.08 10.79 16.96
CA LEU A 85 19.40 10.13 18.05
C LEU A 85 18.30 11.06 18.58
N ILE A 86 17.10 10.53 18.68
CA ILE A 86 15.92 11.26 19.14
C ILE A 86 15.67 10.91 20.60
N ASP A 87 15.36 11.91 21.41
CA ASP A 87 15.08 11.71 22.82
C ASP A 87 13.81 10.85 23.02
N ASN A 88 13.88 9.83 23.89
CA ASN A 88 12.76 8.93 24.13
C ASN A 88 11.48 9.64 24.58
N GLN A 89 11.61 10.78 25.27
CA GLN A 89 10.48 11.59 25.70
C GLN A 89 9.68 12.13 24.51
N PHE A 90 10.31 12.35 23.35
CA PHE A 90 9.60 12.72 22.12
C PHE A 90 8.59 11.63 21.72
N TYR A 91 9.01 10.36 21.71
CA TYR A 91 8.14 9.24 21.35
C TYR A 91 7.04 9.02 22.37
N VAL A 92 7.36 9.08 23.67
CA VAL A 92 6.38 8.96 24.75
C VAL A 92 5.32 10.06 24.66
N ASN A 93 5.75 11.31 24.45
CA ASN A 93 4.84 12.45 24.27
C ASN A 93 3.99 12.30 23.01
N SER A 94 4.57 11.85 21.90
CA SER A 94 3.85 11.60 20.66
C SER A 94 2.80 10.51 20.82
N PHE A 95 3.13 9.41 21.50
CA PHE A 95 2.18 8.36 21.84
C PHE A 95 1.05 8.88 22.72
N ASN A 96 1.37 9.62 23.78
CA ASN A 96 0.36 10.18 24.69
C ASN A 96 -0.62 11.14 24.01
N LYS A 97 -0.18 11.85 22.96
CA LYS A 97 -1.08 12.69 22.14
C LYS A 97 -2.09 11.88 21.33
N ILE A 98 -1.77 10.65 20.97
CA ILE A 98 -2.60 9.83 20.05
C ILE A 98 -3.35 8.69 20.75
N ARG A 99 -2.91 8.26 21.95
CA ARG A 99 -3.44 7.07 22.63
C ARG A 99 -4.95 7.08 22.88
N ASN A 100 -5.52 8.28 23.08
CA ASN A 100 -6.96 8.44 23.34
C ASN A 100 -7.75 8.80 22.07
N ASN A 101 -7.08 8.92 20.92
CA ASN A 101 -7.74 9.23 19.65
C ASN A 101 -8.12 7.92 18.94
N SER A 102 -9.39 7.55 19.04
CA SER A 102 -9.95 6.36 18.35
C SER A 102 -9.84 6.43 16.83
N ASN A 103 -9.71 7.62 16.27
CA ASN A 103 -9.62 7.88 14.83
C ASN A 103 -8.17 8.21 14.40
N TYR A 104 -7.17 7.89 15.22
CA TYR A 104 -5.78 8.08 14.82
C TYR A 104 -5.47 7.28 13.54
N GLY A 105 -4.79 7.93 12.58
CA GLY A 105 -4.49 7.34 11.27
C GLY A 105 -5.61 7.49 10.23
N PHE A 106 -6.75 8.08 10.60
CA PHE A 106 -7.83 8.40 9.67
C PHE A 106 -7.86 9.91 9.38
N VAL A 107 -8.15 10.25 8.14
CA VAL A 107 -8.41 11.62 7.67
C VAL A 107 -9.91 11.77 7.50
N GLU A 108 -10.47 12.88 7.99
CA GLU A 108 -11.89 13.17 7.81
C GLU A 108 -12.24 13.36 6.33
N ILE A 109 -13.43 12.91 5.96
CA ILE A 109 -13.89 13.02 4.57
C ILE A 109 -14.17 14.48 4.24
N ASN A 110 -13.57 14.97 3.16
CA ASN A 110 -13.94 16.26 2.57
C ASN A 110 -15.06 16.06 1.54
N PRO A 111 -16.28 16.62 1.75
CA PRO A 111 -17.39 16.46 0.83
C PRO A 111 -17.13 17.00 -0.59
N ASN A 112 -16.16 17.92 -0.74
CA ASN A 112 -15.78 18.50 -2.02
C ASN A 112 -14.81 17.63 -2.82
N ASP A 113 -14.25 16.58 -2.21
CA ASP A 113 -13.36 15.66 -2.90
C ASP A 113 -14.12 14.72 -3.83
N LYS A 114 -13.52 14.40 -4.98
CA LYS A 114 -14.05 13.39 -5.88
C LYS A 114 -14.09 12.03 -5.20
N ALA A 115 -15.19 11.30 -5.40
CA ALA A 115 -15.30 9.92 -4.95
C ALA A 115 -14.39 9.00 -5.79
N ILE A 116 -13.90 7.94 -5.16
CA ILE A 116 -13.05 6.92 -5.77
C ILE A 116 -13.82 5.61 -5.85
N MET A 117 -13.82 4.98 -7.02
CA MET A 117 -14.37 3.65 -7.21
C MET A 117 -13.24 2.62 -7.21
N VAL A 118 -13.40 1.56 -6.43
CA VAL A 118 -12.47 0.42 -6.40
C VAL A 118 -13.23 -0.80 -6.88
N GLU A 119 -12.90 -1.26 -8.09
CA GLU A 119 -13.38 -2.53 -8.61
C GLU A 119 -12.45 -3.66 -8.16
N TYR A 120 -13.03 -4.73 -7.62
CA TYR A 120 -12.29 -5.94 -7.31
C TYR A 120 -13.22 -7.17 -7.28
N SER A 121 -12.63 -8.34 -7.10
CA SER A 121 -13.24 -9.67 -7.23
C SER A 121 -13.58 -10.02 -8.68
N SER A 122 -14.58 -9.35 -9.26
CA SER A 122 -15.13 -9.53 -10.61
C SER A 122 -14.96 -10.95 -11.21
N PRO A 123 -15.38 -12.03 -10.51
CA PRO A 123 -15.18 -13.39 -11.01
C PRO A 123 -16.20 -13.71 -12.11
N ASN A 124 -15.84 -14.64 -13.00
CA ASN A 124 -16.83 -15.24 -13.89
C ASN A 124 -17.77 -16.15 -13.07
N THR A 125 -19.06 -16.16 -13.41
CA THR A 125 -20.08 -16.95 -12.68
C THR A 125 -20.07 -18.43 -13.01
N ASN A 126 -19.18 -18.88 -13.91
CA ASN A 126 -19.16 -20.26 -14.40
C ASN A 126 -18.34 -21.25 -13.55
N LYS A 127 -17.76 -20.81 -12.41
CA LYS A 127 -16.95 -21.69 -11.56
C LYS A 127 -16.96 -21.27 -10.09
N PRO A 128 -16.71 -22.22 -9.16
CA PRO A 128 -16.51 -21.91 -7.76
C PRO A 128 -15.29 -21.00 -7.53
N LEU A 129 -15.35 -20.19 -6.47
CA LEU A 129 -14.22 -19.38 -6.05
C LEU A 129 -13.15 -20.25 -5.36
N HIS A 130 -11.92 -20.19 -5.88
CA HIS A 130 -10.72 -20.74 -5.25
C HIS A 130 -9.84 -19.67 -4.55
N LEU A 131 -8.77 -20.10 -3.87
CA LEU A 131 -7.83 -19.25 -3.13
C LEU A 131 -7.27 -18.07 -3.94
N GLY A 132 -7.02 -18.25 -5.24
CA GLY A 132 -6.65 -17.15 -6.13
C GLY A 132 -7.62 -15.96 -6.14
N HIS A 133 -8.93 -16.17 -6.00
CA HIS A 133 -9.90 -15.08 -5.88
C HIS A 133 -9.86 -14.41 -4.51
N VAL A 134 -9.57 -15.17 -3.44
CA VAL A 134 -9.41 -14.62 -2.09
C VAL A 134 -8.31 -13.56 -2.08
N ARG A 135 -7.19 -13.79 -2.79
CA ARG A 135 -6.14 -12.78 -2.96
C ARG A 135 -6.68 -11.48 -3.52
N ASN A 136 -7.44 -11.54 -4.61
CA ASN A 136 -8.03 -10.36 -5.24
C ASN A 136 -9.00 -9.66 -4.28
N ASN A 137 -9.88 -10.44 -3.62
CA ASN A 137 -10.85 -9.91 -2.67
C ASN A 137 -10.19 -9.16 -1.52
N LEU A 138 -9.16 -9.74 -0.90
CA LEU A 138 -8.45 -9.14 0.22
C LEU A 138 -7.66 -7.90 -0.21
N LEU A 139 -6.96 -7.96 -1.35
CA LEU A 139 -6.23 -6.80 -1.88
C LEU A 139 -7.17 -5.65 -2.21
N GLY A 140 -8.23 -5.90 -2.96
CA GLY A 140 -9.18 -4.86 -3.36
C GLY A 140 -9.91 -4.24 -2.16
N TYR A 141 -10.33 -5.06 -1.21
CA TYR A 141 -10.91 -4.56 0.05
C TYR A 141 -9.91 -3.72 0.85
N SER A 142 -8.66 -4.18 0.99
CA SER A 142 -7.64 -3.45 1.75
C SER A 142 -7.31 -2.09 1.11
N VAL A 143 -7.16 -2.05 -0.21
CA VAL A 143 -6.97 -0.79 -0.96
C VAL A 143 -8.16 0.15 -0.74
N ALA A 144 -9.39 -0.36 -0.83
CA ALA A 144 -10.58 0.43 -0.58
C ALA A 144 -10.64 1.01 0.85
N GLU A 145 -10.26 0.23 1.87
CA GLU A 145 -10.22 0.71 3.26
C GLU A 145 -9.08 1.72 3.50
N ILE A 146 -7.91 1.53 2.89
CA ILE A 146 -6.80 2.51 2.98
C ILE A 146 -7.20 3.84 2.33
N ILE A 147 -7.85 3.80 1.16
CA ILE A 147 -8.32 5.01 0.47
C ILE A 147 -9.43 5.69 1.28
N LYS A 148 -10.33 4.91 1.90
CA LYS A 148 -11.35 5.46 2.79
C LYS A 148 -10.71 6.13 4.01
N ALA A 149 -9.69 5.50 4.60
CA ALA A 149 -8.96 6.05 5.74
C ALA A 149 -8.17 7.34 5.38
N SER A 150 -7.81 7.54 4.11
CA SER A 150 -7.20 8.80 3.64
C SER A 150 -8.19 9.93 3.37
N GLY A 151 -9.45 9.80 3.81
CA GLY A 151 -10.46 10.86 3.77
C GLY A 151 -11.20 10.96 2.43
N LYS A 152 -11.18 9.89 1.62
CA LYS A 152 -11.91 9.85 0.34
C LYS A 152 -13.21 9.08 0.48
N LYS A 153 -14.25 9.53 -0.23
CA LYS A 153 -15.47 8.75 -0.41
C LYS A 153 -15.17 7.57 -1.34
N VAL A 154 -15.32 6.34 -0.86
CA VAL A 154 -15.02 5.13 -1.63
C VAL A 154 -16.29 4.35 -1.96
N TYR A 155 -16.46 3.98 -3.23
CA TYR A 155 -17.43 3.00 -3.68
C TYR A 155 -16.71 1.72 -4.08
N LYS A 156 -17.12 0.59 -3.49
CA LYS A 156 -16.62 -0.73 -3.87
C LYS A 156 -17.57 -1.31 -4.90
N THR A 157 -17.06 -1.78 -6.02
CA THR A 157 -17.87 -2.39 -7.07
C THR A 157 -17.30 -3.75 -7.48
N GLN A 158 -18.18 -4.58 -8.01
CA GLN A 158 -17.84 -5.83 -8.67
C GLN A 158 -18.54 -5.83 -10.02
N ILE A 159 -17.80 -6.16 -11.08
CA ILE A 159 -18.38 -6.34 -12.40
C ILE A 159 -18.54 -7.85 -12.60
N ILE A 160 -19.76 -8.32 -12.41
CA ILE A 160 -20.09 -9.72 -12.63
C ILE A 160 -20.20 -9.95 -14.13
N ASN A 161 -19.31 -10.77 -14.67
CA ASN A 161 -19.44 -11.24 -16.03
C ASN A 161 -20.43 -12.42 -16.02
N ASP A 162 -21.66 -12.17 -16.46
CA ASP A 162 -22.76 -13.15 -16.56
C ASP A 162 -23.07 -13.57 -18.02
N ARG A 163 -22.40 -12.95 -19.00
CA ARG A 163 -22.67 -13.11 -20.46
C ARG A 163 -21.45 -13.55 -21.27
N GLY A 164 -20.32 -13.82 -20.61
CA GLY A 164 -19.10 -14.23 -21.29
C GLY A 164 -19.20 -15.63 -21.92
N ILE A 165 -18.34 -15.90 -22.91
CA ILE A 165 -18.30 -17.17 -23.65
C ILE A 165 -18.21 -18.41 -22.74
N HIS A 166 -17.50 -18.33 -21.61
CA HIS A 166 -17.37 -19.44 -20.67
C HIS A 166 -18.70 -19.82 -19.99
N ILE A 167 -19.60 -18.83 -19.80
CA ILE A 167 -20.93 -19.05 -19.24
C ILE A 167 -21.84 -19.62 -20.30
N CYS A 168 -21.82 -19.05 -21.51
CA CYS A 168 -22.56 -19.56 -22.65
C CYS A 168 -22.23 -21.04 -22.93
N LYS A 169 -20.95 -21.44 -22.83
CA LYS A 169 -20.52 -22.85 -22.94
C LYS A 169 -21.18 -23.74 -21.89
N SER A 170 -21.16 -23.30 -20.63
CA SER A 170 -21.77 -24.03 -19.50
C SER A 170 -23.29 -24.16 -19.68
N MET A 171 -23.95 -23.07 -20.08
CA MET A 171 -25.39 -23.05 -20.37
C MET A 171 -25.76 -23.97 -21.51
N LEU A 172 -24.98 -23.97 -22.60
CA LEU A 172 -25.25 -24.82 -23.77
C LEU A 172 -25.10 -26.31 -23.43
N ALA A 173 -24.09 -26.68 -22.64
CA ALA A 173 -23.93 -28.04 -22.16
C ALA A 173 -25.08 -28.47 -21.25
N TRP A 174 -25.48 -27.62 -20.30
CA TRP A 174 -26.65 -27.88 -19.45
C TRP A 174 -27.94 -28.03 -20.26
N GLN A 175 -28.20 -27.15 -21.22
CA GLN A 175 -29.39 -27.21 -22.08
C GLN A 175 -29.46 -28.49 -22.92
N LYS A 176 -28.32 -28.97 -23.44
CA LYS A 176 -28.28 -30.13 -24.32
C LYS A 176 -28.15 -31.47 -23.59
N PHE A 177 -27.43 -31.50 -22.48
CA PHE A 177 -27.00 -32.74 -21.82
C PHE A 177 -27.40 -32.79 -20.34
N GLY A 178 -27.89 -31.68 -19.78
CA GLY A 178 -28.19 -31.59 -18.36
C GLY A 178 -29.55 -32.11 -17.92
N ASN A 179 -30.47 -32.43 -18.84
CA ASN A 179 -31.78 -33.04 -18.54
C ASN A 179 -32.59 -32.29 -17.47
N GLY A 180 -32.47 -30.96 -17.42
CA GLY A 180 -33.16 -30.12 -16.43
C GLY A 180 -32.59 -30.24 -15.00
N GLU A 181 -31.39 -30.76 -14.82
CA GLU A 181 -30.74 -30.88 -13.51
C GLU A 181 -30.65 -29.50 -12.83
N THR A 182 -31.06 -29.43 -11.57
CA THR A 182 -31.00 -28.23 -10.74
C THR A 182 -30.06 -28.45 -9.54
N PRO A 183 -29.67 -27.39 -8.81
CA PRO A 183 -28.95 -27.53 -7.55
C PRO A 183 -29.67 -28.45 -6.56
N GLU A 184 -31.00 -28.36 -6.51
CA GLU A 184 -31.86 -29.15 -5.64
C GLU A 184 -31.89 -30.62 -6.05
N SER A 185 -32.02 -30.91 -7.36
CA SER A 185 -32.08 -32.30 -7.84
C SER A 185 -30.74 -33.03 -7.76
N SER A 186 -29.63 -32.28 -7.90
CA SER A 186 -28.26 -32.83 -7.87
C SER A 186 -27.61 -32.84 -6.48
N GLY A 187 -28.15 -32.06 -5.53
CA GLY A 187 -27.49 -31.77 -4.26
C GLY A 187 -26.21 -30.94 -4.39
N LEU A 188 -25.90 -30.43 -5.59
CA LEU A 188 -24.74 -29.58 -5.83
C LEU A 188 -25.07 -28.12 -5.59
N LYS A 189 -24.15 -27.38 -4.97
CA LYS A 189 -24.22 -25.92 -4.94
C LYS A 189 -24.20 -25.36 -6.37
N GLY A 190 -24.94 -24.29 -6.65
CA GLY A 190 -25.10 -23.74 -7.99
C GLY A 190 -23.78 -23.42 -8.72
N ASP A 191 -22.77 -22.87 -8.04
CA ASP A 191 -21.45 -22.62 -8.62
C ASP A 191 -20.72 -23.91 -9.02
N LYS A 192 -20.86 -24.99 -8.25
CA LYS A 192 -20.37 -26.32 -8.60
C LYS A 192 -21.15 -26.94 -9.73
N LEU A 193 -22.47 -26.77 -9.77
CA LEU A 193 -23.32 -27.28 -10.84
C LEU A 193 -22.96 -26.63 -12.18
N VAL A 194 -22.84 -25.30 -12.22
CA VAL A 194 -22.41 -24.60 -13.44
C VAL A 194 -20.98 -25.01 -13.83
N GLY A 195 -20.09 -25.18 -12.85
CA GLY A 195 -18.74 -25.70 -13.08
C GLY A 195 -18.70 -27.13 -13.66
N LYS A 196 -19.63 -28.01 -13.27
CA LYS A 196 -19.79 -29.36 -13.84
C LYS A 196 -20.05 -29.27 -15.35
N TYR A 197 -21.01 -28.45 -15.76
CA TYR A 197 -21.35 -28.29 -17.18
C TYR A 197 -20.30 -27.54 -17.99
N TYR A 198 -19.50 -26.68 -17.34
CA TYR A 198 -18.32 -26.10 -17.99
C TYR A 198 -17.30 -27.19 -18.41
N VAL A 199 -17.05 -28.17 -17.52
CA VAL A 199 -16.14 -29.29 -17.80
C VAL A 199 -16.76 -30.24 -18.83
N GLU A 200 -18.05 -30.53 -18.72
CA GLU A 200 -18.77 -31.38 -19.66
C GLU A 200 -18.78 -30.81 -21.08
N PHE A 201 -18.97 -29.50 -21.23
CA PHE A 201 -18.84 -28.82 -22.51
C PHE A 201 -17.47 -29.11 -23.17
N ASP A 202 -16.38 -28.93 -22.43
CA ASP A 202 -15.02 -29.12 -22.96
C ASP A 202 -14.76 -30.57 -23.39
N GLN A 203 -15.29 -31.54 -22.65
CA GLN A 203 -15.20 -32.96 -23.01
C GLN A 203 -15.95 -33.27 -24.31
N ILE A 204 -17.17 -32.76 -24.45
CA ILE A 204 -18.01 -32.97 -25.65
C ILE A 204 -17.40 -32.26 -26.85
N TYR A 205 -16.96 -31.02 -26.67
CA TYR A 205 -16.32 -30.22 -27.70
C TYR A 205 -15.06 -30.90 -28.25
N LYS A 206 -14.21 -31.45 -27.37
CA LYS A 206 -13.03 -32.22 -27.79
C LYS A 206 -13.40 -33.47 -28.60
N LYS A 207 -14.41 -34.23 -28.15
CA LYS A 207 -14.90 -35.40 -28.89
C LYS A 207 -15.40 -35.03 -30.29
N GLN A 208 -16.15 -33.94 -30.41
CA GLN A 208 -16.65 -33.44 -31.69
C GLN A 208 -15.52 -32.99 -32.63
N ILE A 209 -14.51 -32.29 -32.10
CA ILE A 209 -13.32 -31.92 -32.87
C ILE A 209 -12.61 -33.16 -33.41
N THR A 210 -12.36 -34.16 -32.55
CA THR A 210 -11.66 -35.38 -32.96
C THR A 210 -12.41 -36.10 -34.08
N ALA A 211 -13.74 -36.18 -33.99
CA ALA A 211 -14.56 -36.79 -35.04
C ALA A 211 -14.49 -36.01 -36.36
N LEU A 212 -14.51 -34.67 -36.31
CA LEU A 212 -14.41 -33.80 -37.50
C LEU A 212 -13.02 -33.85 -38.17
N ILE A 213 -11.96 -34.06 -37.41
CA ILE A 213 -10.60 -34.20 -37.97
C ILE A 213 -10.40 -35.58 -38.62
N ALA A 214 -11.11 -36.60 -38.12
CA ALA A 214 -11.04 -37.96 -38.64
C ALA A 214 -11.93 -38.21 -39.89
N SER A 215 -12.83 -37.29 -40.21
CA SER A 215 -13.68 -37.30 -41.41
C SER A 215 -13.05 -36.57 -42.58
#